data_AF-A0A432UCM1-F1
#
_entry.id   AF-A0A432UCM1-F1
#
_cell.length_a   1.000
_cell.length_b   1.000
_cell.length_c   1.000
_cell.angle_alpha   90.00
_cell.angle_beta   90.00
_cell.angle_gamma   90.00
#
_symmetry.space_group_name_H-M   'P 1'
#
loop_
_entity.id
_entity.type
_entity.pdbx_description
1 polymer ?
#
loop_
_entity_poly.entity_id
_entity_poly.type
_entity_poly.pdbx_seq_one_letter_code
_entity_poly.pdbx_strand_id
1 'polypeptide(L)'
;MRAVVEKFSLTLSPPSLADQRSDERRLREALAETLGVAPEIPLALLRKLPEVLRAGDFKISAVVGKKEHSWKVLGVYPGEGPEPLALAIDLGSTGVVLYLVDPQRGEVLARHSFPNPQIPYGEDILTRLHLASRPEGLEEIRRTTVEGLAREIRQLVGSDLKRLFYYALCGNTTMTHFLLGLPTRWLYREPYIPAVNWLEVLRAREVGLPGPPEALIFLFPSGGSYFGGDLLAGLYYVGLHRREGLALFVDVGTNAEVVLGNRDFLLACAGAAGPALEGGILSCGMQAAPGAVERVRWEDGRFVYQTIGGERPRGICGSGAIDLLAALFLSGLLSPEGVFRPEKAPERFREIKGEPAFVLADEEETAQGRPLYLTQGEVKDLIRSKGAMFTILRVLCESLGVGFEDLEEIFIAGSFGNHIDPEAAVTIGMLPDLPRERFRPVGNAAGQGAVKFLLEGGFGELREILQKLTYLEMNVENRFMQLLTGALFLPHTDLDLFPSVKEKVARHG
;
A
#
# COMPACT_ATOMS: atom_id res chain seq x y z
N MET A 1 4.34 -4.55 -23.74
CA MET A 1 5.24 -3.69 -22.93
C MET A 1 6.49 -4.49 -22.59
N ARG A 2 7.62 -3.85 -22.29
CA ARG A 2 8.88 -4.52 -21.95
C ARG A 2 9.21 -4.27 -20.48
N ALA A 3 9.80 -5.27 -19.83
CA ALA A 3 10.30 -5.16 -18.46
C ALA A 3 11.29 -3.99 -18.31
N VAL A 4 11.43 -3.48 -17.09
CA VAL A 4 12.36 -2.36 -16.82
C VAL A 4 13.82 -2.79 -16.88
N VAL A 5 14.11 -4.09 -16.86
CA VAL A 5 15.46 -4.61 -17.02
C VAL A 5 15.44 -5.90 -17.84
N GLU A 6 16.31 -5.97 -18.84
CA GLU A 6 16.38 -7.08 -19.80
C GLU A 6 17.84 -7.49 -20.04
N LYS A 7 18.06 -8.75 -20.38
CA LYS A 7 19.34 -9.27 -20.86
C LYS A 7 19.25 -9.48 -22.37
N PHE A 8 20.23 -8.98 -23.11
CA PHE A 8 20.38 -9.21 -24.53
C PHE A 8 21.63 -10.04 -24.79
N SER A 9 21.48 -11.22 -25.42
CA SER A 9 22.60 -11.97 -25.98
C SER A 9 22.88 -11.44 -27.38
N LEU A 10 24.10 -10.95 -27.62
CA LEU A 10 24.51 -10.25 -28.83
C LEU A 10 25.71 -10.94 -29.47
N THR A 11 25.69 -11.07 -30.80
CA THR A 11 26.86 -11.43 -31.60
C THR A 11 27.26 -10.21 -32.43
N LEU A 12 28.34 -9.55 -32.03
CA LEU A 12 28.84 -8.35 -32.68
C LEU A 12 29.83 -8.70 -33.81
N SER A 13 29.94 -7.87 -34.84
CA SER A 13 30.99 -8.05 -35.85
C SER A 13 32.37 -7.72 -35.24
N PRO A 14 33.37 -8.60 -35.37
CA PRO A 14 34.75 -8.28 -34.99
C PRO A 14 35.30 -7.10 -35.82
N PRO A 15 36.21 -6.29 -35.26
CA PRO A 15 36.83 -5.19 -35.98
C PRO A 15 37.69 -5.71 -37.14
N SER A 16 37.69 -4.98 -38.25
CA SER A 16 38.52 -5.27 -39.42
C SER A 16 38.93 -3.97 -40.11
N LEU A 17 39.83 -4.04 -41.10
CA LEU A 17 40.15 -2.86 -41.91
C LEU A 17 38.93 -2.28 -42.65
N ALA A 18 37.93 -3.12 -42.95
CA ALA A 18 36.68 -2.71 -43.58
C ALA A 18 35.62 -2.19 -42.58
N ASP A 19 35.76 -2.50 -41.28
CA ASP A 19 34.85 -2.07 -40.23
C ASP A 19 35.65 -1.61 -39.01
N GLN A 20 35.94 -0.30 -38.96
CA GLN A 20 36.78 0.35 -37.95
C GLN A 20 35.97 1.06 -36.85
N ARG A 21 34.69 0.69 -36.67
CA ARG A 21 33.86 1.23 -35.57
C ARG A 21 34.49 0.92 -34.21
N SER A 22 34.36 1.86 -33.27
CA SER A 22 34.73 1.68 -31.86
C SER A 22 33.90 0.56 -31.21
N ASP A 23 34.46 -0.07 -30.18
CA ASP A 23 33.78 -1.12 -29.40
C ASP A 23 32.46 -0.63 -28.79
N GLU A 24 32.46 0.63 -28.32
CA GLU A 24 31.27 1.31 -27.82
C GLU A 24 30.19 1.47 -28.90
N ARG A 25 30.58 1.88 -30.11
CA ARG A 25 29.64 2.10 -31.21
C ARG A 25 29.04 0.79 -31.68
N ARG A 26 29.84 -0.29 -31.74
CA ARG A 26 29.34 -1.65 -32.04
C ARG A 26 28.26 -2.07 -31.06
N LEU A 27 28.50 -1.87 -29.75
CA LEU A 27 27.52 -2.22 -28.73
C LEU A 27 26.27 -1.34 -28.80
N ARG A 28 26.42 -0.01 -28.97
CA ARG A 28 25.26 0.90 -29.05
C ARG A 28 24.39 0.63 -30.26
N GLU A 29 24.99 0.45 -31.44
CA GLU A 29 24.23 0.18 -32.67
C GLU A 29 23.48 -1.15 -32.56
N ALA A 30 24.14 -2.22 -32.08
CA ALA A 30 23.49 -3.52 -31.89
C ALA A 30 22.32 -3.47 -30.88
N LEU A 31 22.46 -2.73 -29.78
CA LEU A 31 21.37 -2.55 -28.82
C LEU A 31 20.26 -1.64 -29.38
N ALA A 32 20.61 -0.59 -30.12
CA ALA A 32 19.65 0.34 -30.70
C ALA A 32 18.70 -0.33 -31.71
N GLU A 33 19.18 -1.32 -32.46
CA GLU A 33 18.35 -2.11 -33.38
C GLU A 33 17.14 -2.74 -32.67
N THR A 34 17.32 -3.18 -31.42
CA THR A 34 16.27 -3.83 -30.63
C THR A 34 15.51 -2.87 -29.71
N LEU A 35 16.17 -1.83 -29.21
CA LEU A 35 15.60 -0.87 -28.26
C LEU A 35 14.93 0.34 -28.94
N GLY A 36 15.19 0.56 -30.23
CA GLY A 36 14.75 1.73 -30.99
C GLY A 36 15.54 3.01 -30.71
N VAL A 37 16.38 3.02 -29.67
CA VAL A 37 17.25 4.15 -29.29
C VAL A 37 18.56 3.62 -28.71
N ALA A 38 19.65 4.33 -28.97
CA ALA A 38 20.95 3.97 -28.42
C ALA A 38 20.98 4.15 -26.89
N PRO A 39 21.34 3.11 -26.11
CA PRO A 39 21.39 3.21 -24.66
C PRO A 39 22.61 4.02 -24.20
N GLU A 40 22.49 4.66 -23.04
CA GLU A 40 23.59 5.25 -22.28
C GLU A 40 24.54 4.15 -21.79
N ILE A 41 25.86 4.33 -21.97
CA ILE A 41 26.87 3.41 -21.46
C ILE A 41 27.72 4.14 -20.40
N PRO A 42 27.64 3.75 -19.12
CA PRO A 42 28.45 4.33 -18.07
C PRO A 42 29.95 4.19 -18.34
N LEU A 43 30.73 5.21 -17.97
CA LEU A 43 32.19 5.19 -18.10
C LEU A 43 32.84 3.96 -17.47
N ALA A 44 32.30 3.49 -16.33
CA ALA A 44 32.78 2.28 -15.67
C ALA A 44 32.66 1.02 -16.55
N LEU A 45 31.63 0.93 -17.40
CA LEU A 45 31.48 -0.16 -18.36
C LEU A 45 32.36 0.05 -19.59
N LEU A 46 32.47 1.29 -20.09
CA LEU A 46 33.35 1.62 -21.22
C LEU A 46 34.81 1.24 -20.94
N ARG A 47 35.29 1.43 -19.71
CA ARG A 47 36.66 1.06 -19.29
C ARG A 47 36.98 -0.42 -19.42
N LYS A 48 35.97 -1.30 -19.31
CA LYS A 48 36.14 -2.76 -19.42
C LYS A 48 35.62 -3.35 -20.73
N LEU A 49 34.88 -2.56 -21.51
CA LEU A 49 34.18 -3.03 -22.70
C LEU A 49 35.12 -3.70 -23.73
N PRO A 50 36.29 -3.12 -24.08
CA PRO A 50 37.19 -3.74 -25.06
C PRO A 50 37.62 -5.17 -24.69
N GLU A 51 37.98 -5.38 -23.43
CA GLU A 51 38.41 -6.70 -22.92
C GLU A 51 37.24 -7.68 -22.88
N VAL A 52 36.06 -7.22 -22.46
CA VAL A 52 34.85 -8.06 -22.42
C VAL A 52 34.45 -8.54 -23.82
N LEU A 53 34.51 -7.67 -24.83
CA LEU A 53 34.18 -8.07 -26.21
C LEU A 53 35.15 -9.14 -26.73
N ARG A 54 36.45 -8.96 -26.50
CA ARG A 54 37.49 -9.90 -26.99
C ARG A 54 37.47 -11.23 -26.24
N ALA A 55 37.26 -11.20 -24.92
CA ALA A 55 37.14 -12.40 -24.11
C ALA A 55 35.94 -13.28 -24.52
N GLY A 56 34.87 -12.67 -25.04
CA GLY A 56 33.70 -13.38 -25.56
C GLY A 56 33.78 -13.72 -27.05
N ASP A 57 34.89 -13.45 -27.75
CA ASP A 57 34.96 -13.53 -29.23
C ASP A 57 33.79 -12.79 -29.90
N PHE A 58 33.51 -11.59 -29.41
CA PHE A 58 32.40 -10.72 -29.81
C PHE A 58 30.99 -11.32 -29.62
N LYS A 59 30.88 -12.46 -28.95
CA LYS A 59 29.64 -12.98 -28.37
C LYS A 59 29.55 -12.54 -26.92
N ILE A 60 28.60 -11.68 -26.62
CA ILE A 60 28.47 -11.08 -25.29
C ILE A 60 27.01 -11.08 -24.86
N SER A 61 26.80 -10.76 -23.59
CA SER A 61 25.50 -10.37 -23.10
C SER A 61 25.56 -9.01 -22.43
N ALA A 62 24.49 -8.23 -22.62
CA ALA A 62 24.32 -6.92 -22.01
C ALA A 62 23.04 -6.89 -21.18
N VAL A 63 23.14 -6.47 -19.93
CA VAL A 63 21.98 -6.15 -19.09
C VAL A 63 21.67 -4.67 -19.27
N VAL A 64 20.45 -4.35 -19.67
CA VAL A 64 20.01 -2.98 -19.96
C VAL A 64 18.79 -2.65 -19.11
N GLY A 65 18.82 -1.48 -18.47
CA GLY A 65 17.73 -0.94 -17.67
C GLY A 65 17.03 0.22 -18.38
N LYS A 66 15.71 0.27 -18.26
CA LYS A 66 14.86 1.33 -18.80
C LYS A 66 14.95 2.56 -17.90
N LYS A 67 15.03 3.75 -18.52
CA LYS A 67 14.71 5.04 -17.89
C LYS A 67 13.44 5.59 -18.54
N GLU A 68 12.92 6.69 -18.02
CA GLU A 68 11.68 7.29 -18.54
C GLU A 68 11.75 7.61 -20.05
N HIS A 69 12.89 8.14 -20.52
CA HIS A 69 13.08 8.55 -21.91
C HIS A 69 14.31 7.93 -22.60
N SER A 70 15.02 7.02 -21.92
CA SER A 70 16.25 6.42 -22.43
C SER A 70 16.43 4.99 -21.90
N TRP A 71 17.49 4.33 -22.34
CA TRP A 71 17.95 3.06 -21.79
C TRP A 71 19.37 3.22 -21.29
N LYS A 72 19.77 2.41 -20.31
CA LYS A 72 21.11 2.44 -19.74
C LYS A 72 21.68 1.03 -19.63
N VAL A 73 22.90 0.82 -20.11
CA VAL A 73 23.61 -0.45 -19.92
C VAL A 73 24.05 -0.55 -18.46
N LEU A 74 23.64 -1.61 -17.78
CA LEU A 74 23.90 -1.88 -16.36
C LEU A 74 25.02 -2.91 -16.16
N GLY A 75 25.21 -3.79 -17.15
CA GLY A 75 26.26 -4.80 -17.15
C GLY A 75 26.58 -5.29 -18.56
N VAL A 76 27.83 -5.70 -18.78
CA VAL A 76 28.29 -6.34 -20.01
C VAL A 76 29.19 -7.50 -19.61
N TYR A 77 28.98 -8.67 -20.23
CA TYR A 77 29.63 -9.94 -19.88
C TYR A 77 30.09 -10.68 -21.14
N PRO A 78 31.24 -11.36 -21.11
CA PRO A 78 31.65 -12.25 -22.19
C PRO A 78 30.73 -13.47 -22.23
N GLY A 79 30.25 -13.84 -23.41
CA GLY A 79 29.27 -14.93 -23.58
C GLY A 79 27.98 -14.71 -22.78
N GLU A 80 27.50 -15.77 -22.13
CA GLU A 80 26.28 -15.75 -21.34
C GLU A 80 26.50 -15.14 -19.95
N GLY A 81 25.80 -14.04 -19.70
CA GLY A 81 25.81 -13.29 -18.46
C GLY A 81 24.65 -13.68 -17.55
N PRO A 82 24.61 -13.11 -16.34
CA PRO A 82 23.59 -13.43 -15.35
C PRO A 82 22.20 -13.00 -15.81
N GLU A 83 21.18 -13.79 -15.45
CA GLU A 83 19.81 -13.31 -15.54
C GLU A 83 19.56 -12.22 -14.50
N PRO A 84 19.04 -11.04 -14.92
CA PRO A 84 18.80 -9.93 -14.04
C PRO A 84 17.61 -10.21 -13.12
N LEU A 85 17.75 -9.82 -11.86
CA LEU A 85 16.69 -9.77 -10.88
C LEU A 85 16.28 -8.32 -10.65
N ALA A 86 15.03 -8.14 -10.23
CA ALA A 86 14.50 -6.86 -9.80
C ALA A 86 13.81 -6.99 -8.45
N LEU A 87 13.65 -5.88 -7.72
CA LEU A 87 13.03 -5.87 -6.41
C LEU A 87 11.97 -4.78 -6.32
N ALA A 88 10.72 -5.16 -6.04
CA ALA A 88 9.68 -4.21 -5.66
C ALA A 88 9.70 -4.02 -4.14
N ILE A 89 9.58 -2.77 -3.69
CA ILE A 89 9.62 -2.39 -2.28
C ILE A 89 8.36 -1.56 -2.00
N ASP A 90 7.53 -2.04 -1.09
CA ASP A 90 6.44 -1.26 -0.50
C ASP A 90 6.89 -0.78 0.89
N LEU A 91 7.21 0.51 0.99
CA LEU A 91 7.72 1.17 2.19
C LEU A 91 6.57 1.82 2.97
N GLY A 92 5.83 1.01 3.72
CA GLY A 92 4.76 1.47 4.62
C GLY A 92 5.29 2.03 5.95
N SER A 93 4.45 2.78 6.66
CA SER A 93 4.81 3.41 7.96
C SER A 93 5.02 2.39 9.09
N THR A 94 4.28 1.29 9.08
CA THR A 94 4.31 0.24 10.11
C THR A 94 5.03 -1.02 9.64
N GLY A 95 5.00 -1.33 8.34
CA GLY A 95 5.64 -2.51 7.76
C GLY A 95 6.20 -2.23 6.37
N VAL A 96 7.19 -3.03 5.99
CA VAL A 96 7.81 -3.00 4.67
C VAL A 96 7.65 -4.38 4.03
N VAL A 97 7.30 -4.40 2.75
CA VAL A 97 7.19 -5.64 1.98
C VAL A 97 8.11 -5.59 0.77
N LEU A 98 8.93 -6.64 0.61
CA LEU A 98 9.82 -6.85 -0.51
C LEU A 98 9.27 -7.96 -1.40
N TYR A 99 9.32 -7.75 -2.72
CA TYR A 99 9.02 -8.75 -3.72
C TYR A 99 10.23 -8.91 -4.64
N LEU A 100 10.92 -10.04 -4.54
CA LEU A 100 11.99 -10.40 -5.47
C LEU A 100 11.37 -10.92 -6.75
N VAL A 101 11.69 -10.29 -7.88
CA VAL A 101 11.05 -10.53 -9.17
C VAL A 101 12.10 -11.02 -10.17
N ASP A 102 11.73 -12.04 -10.94
CA ASP A 102 12.37 -12.36 -12.21
C ASP A 102 11.61 -11.61 -13.33
N PRO A 103 12.15 -10.51 -13.85
CA PRO A 103 11.48 -9.69 -14.85
C PRO A 103 11.38 -10.34 -16.22
N GLN A 104 12.20 -11.37 -16.51
CA GLN A 104 12.12 -12.09 -17.78
C GLN A 104 11.02 -13.14 -17.76
N ARG A 105 10.87 -13.83 -16.62
CA ARG A 105 9.82 -14.84 -16.42
C ARG A 105 8.48 -14.20 -16.05
N GLY A 106 8.48 -12.97 -15.55
CA GLY A 106 7.28 -12.30 -15.05
C GLY A 106 6.82 -12.84 -13.71
N GLU A 107 7.72 -13.42 -12.91
CA GLU A 107 7.40 -14.18 -11.71
C GLU A 107 7.95 -13.50 -10.45
N VAL A 108 7.14 -13.47 -9.38
CA VAL A 108 7.62 -13.14 -8.03
C VAL A 108 8.27 -14.39 -7.45
N LEU A 109 9.59 -14.35 -7.27
CA LEU A 109 10.40 -15.44 -6.75
C LEU A 109 10.28 -15.59 -5.23
N ALA A 110 10.17 -14.47 -4.52
CA ALA A 110 10.07 -14.46 -3.06
C ALA A 110 9.37 -13.20 -2.56
N ARG A 111 8.67 -13.33 -1.43
CA ARG A 111 8.06 -12.23 -0.69
C ARG A 111 8.59 -12.22 0.73
N HIS A 112 8.99 -11.06 1.24
CA HIS A 112 9.47 -10.88 2.61
C HIS A 112 8.82 -9.65 3.23
N SER A 113 8.24 -9.81 4.42
CA SER A 113 7.61 -8.70 5.16
C SER A 113 8.31 -8.53 6.50
N PHE A 114 8.58 -7.29 6.89
CA PHE A 114 9.22 -6.98 8.17
C PHE A 114 8.71 -5.64 8.73
N PRO A 115 8.79 -5.42 10.06
CA PRO A 115 8.39 -4.14 10.66
C PRO A 115 9.24 -2.97 10.14
N ASN A 116 8.64 -1.79 9.99
CA ASN A 116 9.39 -0.62 9.55
C ASN A 116 10.52 -0.29 10.59
N PRO A 117 11.79 -0.18 10.16
CA PRO A 117 12.91 0.14 11.06
C PRO A 117 12.75 1.46 11.83
N GLN A 118 11.86 2.35 11.39
CA GLN A 118 11.58 3.65 12.00
C GLN A 118 10.62 3.60 13.19
N ILE A 119 9.94 2.47 13.45
CA ILE A 119 8.97 2.35 14.57
C ILE A 119 9.52 2.86 15.91
N PRO A 120 10.79 2.60 16.30
CA PRO A 120 11.33 3.11 17.56
C PRO A 120 11.35 4.63 17.70
N TYR A 121 11.22 5.40 16.61
CA TYR A 121 11.17 6.86 16.64
C TYR A 121 9.76 7.43 16.82
N GLY A 122 8.72 6.58 16.74
CA GLY A 122 7.33 6.96 16.87
C GLY A 122 6.42 6.00 16.10
N GLU A 123 5.30 5.63 16.72
CA GLU A 123 4.29 4.80 16.05
C GLU A 123 3.60 5.56 14.91
N ASP A 124 3.38 6.87 15.08
CA ASP A 124 2.76 7.74 14.08
C ASP A 124 3.78 8.53 13.23
N ILE A 125 3.36 8.91 12.02
CA ILE A 125 4.20 9.64 11.04
C ILE A 125 4.54 11.05 11.54
N LEU A 126 3.64 11.73 12.26
CA LEU A 126 3.86 13.10 12.72
C LEU A 126 4.99 13.17 13.74
N THR A 127 5.07 12.22 14.69
CA THR A 127 6.18 12.13 15.65
C THR A 127 7.52 11.99 14.93
N ARG A 128 7.59 11.14 13.89
CA ARG A 128 8.79 10.99 13.07
C ARG A 128 9.13 12.27 12.29
N LEU A 129 8.13 12.96 11.76
CA LEU A 129 8.29 14.26 11.09
C LEU A 129 8.84 15.33 12.03
N HIS A 130 8.42 15.33 13.30
CA HIS A 130 8.95 16.25 14.30
C HIS A 130 10.43 15.97 14.60
N LEU A 131 10.83 14.70 14.69
CA LEU A 131 12.25 14.33 14.80
C LEU A 131 13.05 14.79 13.58
N ALA A 132 12.54 14.51 12.38
CA ALA A 132 13.15 14.89 11.10
C ALA A 132 13.13 16.40 10.81
N SER A 133 12.46 17.21 11.63
CA SER A 133 12.47 18.67 11.48
C SER A 133 13.85 19.28 11.74
N ARG A 134 14.75 18.53 12.39
CA ARG A 134 16.15 18.88 12.62
C ARG A 134 17.06 18.09 11.66
N PRO A 135 18.13 18.69 11.09
CA PRO A 135 19.03 18.00 10.17
C PRO A 135 19.58 16.68 10.71
N GLU A 136 19.95 16.63 12.00
CA GLU A 136 20.49 15.44 12.65
C GLU A 136 19.44 14.32 12.76
N GLY A 137 18.20 14.68 13.08
CA GLY A 137 17.09 13.73 13.17
C GLY A 137 16.67 13.19 11.80
N LEU A 138 16.73 14.02 10.75
CA LEU A 138 16.48 13.58 9.38
C LEU A 138 17.54 12.58 8.92
N GLU A 139 18.81 12.87 9.16
CA GLU A 139 19.90 11.94 8.81
C GLU A 139 19.81 10.64 9.61
N GLU A 140 19.43 10.71 10.89
CA GLU A 140 19.22 9.53 11.72
C GLU A 140 18.11 8.63 11.15
N ILE A 141 16.94 9.19 10.86
CA ILE A 141 15.82 8.44 10.25
C ILE A 141 16.22 7.88 8.87
N ARG A 142 16.88 8.68 8.04
CA ARG A 142 17.35 8.26 6.71
C ARG A 142 18.27 7.06 6.82
N ARG A 143 19.31 7.17 7.65
CA ARG A 143 20.28 6.11 7.89
C ARG A 143 19.59 4.83 8.38
N THR A 144 18.73 4.93 9.40
CA THR A 144 18.00 3.76 9.94
C THR A 144 17.13 3.09 8.87
N THR A 145 16.50 3.87 8.00
CA THR A 145 15.70 3.36 6.88
C THR A 145 16.58 2.61 5.87
N VAL A 146 17.66 3.25 5.41
CA VAL A 146 18.57 2.68 4.41
C VAL A 146 19.27 1.43 4.93
N GLU A 147 19.79 1.46 6.15
CA GLU A 147 20.47 0.32 6.78
C GLU A 147 19.51 -0.84 7.02
N GLY A 148 18.29 -0.56 7.49
CA GLY A 148 17.24 -1.55 7.66
C GLY A 148 16.87 -2.22 6.33
N LEU A 149 16.53 -1.43 5.30
CA LEU A 149 16.26 -1.97 3.95
C LEU A 149 17.44 -2.79 3.42
N ALA A 150 18.66 -2.26 3.52
CA ALA A 150 19.84 -2.92 2.99
C ALA A 150 20.14 -4.24 3.72
N ARG A 151 19.84 -4.36 5.02
CA ARG A 151 19.96 -5.63 5.77
C ARG A 151 18.97 -6.66 5.24
N GLU A 152 17.69 -6.31 5.16
CA GLU A 152 16.62 -7.23 4.75
C GLU A 152 16.77 -7.64 3.28
N ILE A 153 17.20 -6.72 2.40
CA ILE A 153 17.51 -7.03 0.99
C ILE A 153 18.67 -8.03 0.90
N ARG A 154 19.74 -7.86 1.69
CA ARG A 154 20.86 -8.81 1.69
C ARG A 154 20.43 -10.18 2.19
N GLN A 155 19.56 -10.24 3.20
CA GLN A 155 19.02 -11.49 3.73
C GLN A 155 18.13 -12.20 2.71
N LEU A 156 17.23 -11.47 2.05
CA LEU A 156 16.29 -12.03 1.07
C LEU A 156 17.01 -12.51 -0.21
N VAL A 157 17.97 -11.71 -0.72
CA VAL A 157 18.58 -11.94 -2.03
C VAL A 157 19.85 -12.79 -1.94
N GLY A 158 20.57 -12.75 -0.80
CA GLY A 158 21.74 -13.57 -0.54
C GLY A 158 22.86 -13.41 -1.58
N SER A 159 23.34 -14.53 -2.11
CA SER A 159 24.44 -14.57 -3.09
C SER A 159 24.07 -13.99 -4.46
N ASP A 160 22.78 -13.80 -4.73
CA ASP A 160 22.28 -13.25 -6.01
C ASP A 160 22.25 -11.72 -6.05
N LEU A 161 22.75 -11.01 -5.02
CA LEU A 161 22.80 -9.54 -5.00
C LEU A 161 23.51 -8.94 -6.23
N LYS A 162 24.50 -9.64 -6.78
CA LYS A 162 25.22 -9.23 -8.01
C LYS A 162 24.34 -9.25 -9.27
N ARG A 163 23.13 -9.80 -9.17
CA ARG A 163 22.13 -9.90 -10.24
C ARG A 163 20.98 -8.93 -10.02
N LEU A 164 20.90 -8.23 -8.89
CA LEU A 164 19.80 -7.33 -8.57
C LEU A 164 20.02 -5.95 -9.21
N PHE A 165 19.54 -5.78 -10.44
CA PHE A 165 19.86 -4.62 -11.28
C PHE A 165 18.84 -3.48 -11.21
N TYR A 166 17.63 -3.74 -10.71
CA TYR A 166 16.56 -2.76 -10.74
C TYR A 166 15.68 -2.83 -9.50
N TYR A 167 15.30 -1.67 -8.98
CA TYR A 167 14.39 -1.49 -7.86
C TYR A 167 13.20 -0.64 -8.29
N ALA A 168 12.00 -1.00 -7.83
CA ALA A 168 10.83 -0.13 -7.86
C ALA A 168 10.33 0.05 -6.42
N LEU A 169 10.28 1.28 -5.93
CA LEU A 169 9.88 1.57 -4.56
C LEU A 169 8.62 2.44 -4.54
N CYS A 170 7.59 1.97 -3.86
CA CYS A 170 6.41 2.75 -3.53
C CYS A 170 6.32 2.96 -2.01
N GLY A 171 5.59 3.98 -1.60
CA GLY A 171 5.42 4.37 -0.21
C GLY A 171 4.88 5.79 -0.15
N ASN A 172 4.32 6.16 1.00
CA ASN A 172 3.79 7.50 1.14
C ASN A 172 4.90 8.57 1.02
N THR A 173 4.49 9.81 0.75
CA THR A 173 5.39 10.93 0.48
C THR A 173 6.38 11.14 1.62
N THR A 174 5.97 10.95 2.88
CA THR A 174 6.88 11.08 4.03
C THR A 174 7.94 9.99 4.05
N MET A 175 7.56 8.74 3.82
CA MET A 175 8.49 7.61 3.81
C MET A 175 9.55 7.74 2.72
N THR A 176 9.15 8.18 1.52
CA THR A 176 10.09 8.40 0.41
C THR A 176 11.03 9.58 0.69
N HIS A 177 10.55 10.66 1.32
CA HIS A 177 11.41 11.78 1.72
C HIS A 177 12.42 11.37 2.80
N PHE A 178 12.01 10.55 3.78
CA PHE A 178 12.91 9.98 4.78
C PHE A 178 13.99 9.11 4.14
N LEU A 179 13.63 8.22 3.23
CA LEU A 179 14.58 7.37 2.51
C LEU A 179 15.64 8.19 1.76
N LEU A 180 15.21 9.27 1.12
CA LEU A 180 16.06 10.11 0.29
C LEU A 180 16.82 11.20 1.07
N GLY A 181 16.51 11.40 2.35
CA GLY A 181 17.07 12.51 3.13
C GLY A 181 16.59 13.88 2.68
N LEU A 182 15.37 13.97 2.15
CA LEU A 182 14.79 15.23 1.70
C LEU A 182 14.15 16.00 2.86
N PRO A 183 14.15 17.35 2.84
CA PRO A 183 13.48 18.15 3.85
C PRO A 183 11.99 17.82 3.96
N THR A 184 11.51 17.51 5.17
CA THR A 184 10.12 17.10 5.43
C THR A 184 9.28 18.15 6.15
N ARG A 185 9.88 19.26 6.57
CA ARG A 185 9.24 20.33 7.36
C ARG A 185 7.95 20.87 6.74
N TRP A 186 7.88 20.89 5.40
CA TRP A 186 6.76 21.47 4.65
C TRP A 186 5.67 20.45 4.29
N LEU A 187 5.86 19.15 4.59
CA LEU A 187 4.85 18.12 4.34
C LEU A 187 3.63 18.26 5.25
N TYR A 188 3.82 18.74 6.47
CA TYR A 188 2.77 18.83 7.51
C TYR A 188 2.52 20.28 7.97
N ARG A 189 3.02 21.26 7.20
CA ARG A 189 2.77 22.67 7.41
C ARG A 189 2.08 23.21 6.18
N GLU A 190 0.96 23.91 6.39
CA GLU A 190 0.26 24.60 5.33
C GLU A 190 1.23 25.44 4.48
N PRO A 191 1.22 25.33 3.13
CA PRO A 191 0.22 24.64 2.30
C PRO A 191 0.57 23.19 1.91
N TYR A 192 1.26 22.43 2.77
CA TYR A 192 1.51 20.98 2.66
C TYR A 192 2.25 20.58 1.37
N ILE A 193 3.42 21.17 1.13
CA ILE A 193 4.15 21.03 -0.13
C ILE A 193 5.35 20.07 0.02
N PRO A 194 5.40 18.98 -0.76
CA PRO A 194 6.56 18.10 -0.80
C PRO A 194 7.75 18.74 -1.49
N ALA A 195 8.96 18.31 -1.14
CA ALA A 195 10.18 18.78 -1.78
C ALA A 195 10.28 18.33 -3.24
N VAL A 196 9.77 17.14 -3.54
CA VAL A 196 9.69 16.59 -4.90
C VAL A 196 8.50 15.64 -5.01
N ASN A 197 7.86 15.65 -6.17
CA ASN A 197 6.80 14.69 -6.52
C ASN A 197 7.30 13.63 -7.50
N TRP A 198 8.12 14.00 -8.48
CA TRP A 198 8.63 13.09 -9.50
C TRP A 198 10.14 13.22 -9.62
N LEU A 199 10.85 12.12 -9.40
CA LEU A 199 12.29 12.01 -9.63
C LEU A 199 12.55 11.16 -10.87
N GLU A 200 13.60 11.50 -11.60
CA GLU A 200 14.13 10.56 -12.58
C GLU A 200 14.63 9.29 -11.90
N VAL A 201 14.77 8.21 -12.68
CA VAL A 201 15.39 6.96 -12.21
C VAL A 201 16.82 7.24 -11.73
N LEU A 202 17.07 6.94 -10.46
CA LEU A 202 18.36 7.14 -9.79
C LEU A 202 19.20 5.87 -9.85
N ARG A 203 20.50 5.96 -9.51
CA ARG A 203 21.27 4.75 -9.19
C ARG A 203 20.93 4.30 -7.77
N ALA A 204 20.74 3.01 -7.58
CA ALA A 204 20.41 2.43 -6.26
C ALA A 204 21.45 2.81 -5.18
N ARG A 205 22.72 2.91 -5.58
CA ARG A 205 23.83 3.32 -4.69
C ARG A 205 23.73 4.77 -4.19
N GLU A 206 23.05 5.66 -4.91
CA GLU A 206 22.84 7.06 -4.48
C GLU A 206 21.88 7.12 -3.30
N VAL A 207 20.93 6.19 -3.24
CA VAL A 207 20.01 5.99 -2.09
C VAL A 207 20.70 5.18 -0.97
N GLY A 208 21.74 4.41 -1.29
CA GLY A 208 22.47 3.55 -0.34
C GLY A 208 21.99 2.10 -0.33
N LEU A 209 21.23 1.68 -1.35
CA LEU A 209 20.78 0.29 -1.49
C LEU A 209 21.88 -0.61 -2.08
N PRO A 210 21.95 -1.90 -1.68
CA PRO A 210 22.95 -2.84 -2.19
C PRO A 210 22.70 -3.17 -3.68
N GLY A 211 23.63 -3.85 -4.34
CA GLY A 211 23.49 -4.28 -5.73
C GLY A 211 24.70 -3.91 -6.60
N PRO A 212 24.68 -4.22 -7.91
CA PRO A 212 25.72 -3.83 -8.85
C PRO A 212 25.88 -2.30 -8.92
N PRO A 213 27.08 -1.78 -9.23
CA PRO A 213 27.34 -0.34 -9.20
C PRO A 213 26.41 0.51 -10.07
N GLU A 214 25.89 -0.04 -11.16
CA GLU A 214 25.03 0.67 -12.09
C GLU A 214 23.54 0.34 -11.92
N ALA A 215 23.17 -0.44 -10.90
CA ALA A 215 21.78 -0.76 -10.58
C ALA A 215 20.93 0.50 -10.41
N LEU A 216 19.67 0.42 -10.83
CA LEU A 216 18.74 1.54 -10.91
C LEU A 216 17.62 1.42 -9.88
N ILE A 217 17.09 2.54 -9.43
CA ILE A 217 15.89 2.61 -8.61
C ILE A 217 14.92 3.64 -9.20
N PHE A 218 13.69 3.19 -9.41
CA PHE A 218 12.54 4.05 -9.65
C PHE A 218 11.76 4.20 -8.34
N LEU A 219 11.45 5.43 -7.97
CA LEU A 219 10.54 5.73 -6.86
C LEU A 219 9.21 6.15 -7.45
N PHE A 220 8.12 5.52 -7.01
CA PHE A 220 6.79 5.92 -7.43
C PHE A 220 6.54 7.37 -7.01
N PRO A 221 6.07 8.21 -7.93
CA PRO A 221 5.88 9.62 -7.68
C PRO A 221 4.67 9.90 -6.78
N SER A 222 4.74 10.97 -6.00
CA SER A 222 3.63 11.46 -5.19
C SER A 222 2.78 12.48 -5.96
N GLY A 223 1.49 12.55 -5.62
CA GLY A 223 0.55 13.58 -6.06
C GLY A 223 0.44 14.77 -5.09
N GLY A 224 1.01 14.62 -3.88
CA GLY A 224 1.00 15.65 -2.83
C GLY A 224 1.57 15.10 -1.52
N SER A 225 1.47 15.85 -0.41
CA SER A 225 1.99 15.40 0.89
C SER A 225 1.27 14.17 1.45
N TYR A 226 -0.03 14.06 1.18
CA TYR A 226 -0.88 12.96 1.62
C TYR A 226 -1.36 12.04 0.48
N PHE A 227 -0.87 12.28 -0.75
CA PHE A 227 -1.06 11.39 -1.88
C PHE A 227 0.30 10.84 -2.32
N GLY A 228 0.64 9.67 -1.78
CA GLY A 228 1.95 9.06 -1.96
C GLY A 228 2.12 8.21 -3.21
N GLY A 229 3.34 7.69 -3.39
CA GLY A 229 3.66 6.77 -4.47
C GLY A 229 3.06 5.37 -4.28
N ASP A 230 2.73 5.00 -3.04
CA ASP A 230 1.92 3.82 -2.70
C ASP A 230 0.53 3.86 -3.35
N LEU A 231 -0.21 4.97 -3.20
CA LEU A 231 -1.51 5.12 -3.84
C LEU A 231 -1.40 5.13 -5.36
N LEU A 232 -0.40 5.83 -5.90
CA LEU A 232 -0.19 5.84 -7.34
C LEU A 232 0.12 4.43 -7.88
N ALA A 233 0.94 3.65 -7.16
CA ALA A 233 1.20 2.26 -7.50
C ALA A 233 -0.07 1.41 -7.43
N GLY A 234 -0.90 1.61 -6.40
CA GLY A 234 -2.20 0.97 -6.27
C GLY A 234 -3.12 1.27 -7.46
N LEU A 235 -3.25 2.55 -7.86
CA LEU A 235 -4.03 2.97 -9.03
C LEU A 235 -3.51 2.38 -10.34
N TYR A 236 -2.19 2.31 -10.50
CA TYR A 236 -1.53 1.69 -11.65
C TYR A 236 -1.82 0.18 -11.72
N TYR A 237 -1.90 -0.48 -10.57
CA TYR A 237 -2.25 -1.90 -10.46
C TYR A 237 -3.72 -2.15 -10.79
N VAL A 238 -4.65 -1.49 -10.11
CA VAL A 238 -6.09 -1.74 -10.28
C VAL A 238 -6.63 -1.21 -11.61
N GLY A 239 -5.94 -0.23 -12.22
CA GLY A 239 -6.31 0.30 -13.53
C GLY A 239 -7.57 1.15 -13.52
N LEU A 240 -7.88 1.81 -12.41
CA LEU A 240 -9.06 2.70 -12.27
C LEU A 240 -9.11 3.75 -13.39
N HIS A 241 -7.95 4.32 -13.71
CA HIS A 241 -7.72 5.32 -14.77
C HIS A 241 -7.94 4.82 -16.20
N ARG A 242 -8.30 3.54 -16.41
CA ARG A 242 -8.66 2.97 -17.72
C ARG A 242 -10.14 2.64 -17.85
N ARG A 243 -10.90 2.72 -16.75
CA ARG A 243 -12.31 2.32 -16.73
C ARG A 243 -13.20 3.37 -17.37
N GLU A 244 -14.28 2.93 -18.01
CA GLU A 244 -15.31 3.86 -18.51
C GLU A 244 -16.24 4.31 -17.38
N GLY A 245 -16.77 3.35 -16.62
CA GLY A 245 -17.63 3.62 -15.48
C GLY A 245 -16.92 4.11 -14.23
N LEU A 246 -17.69 4.73 -13.34
CA LEU A 246 -17.20 5.25 -12.07
C LEU A 246 -16.88 4.12 -11.10
N ALA A 247 -15.73 4.22 -10.46
CA ALA A 247 -15.33 3.30 -9.41
C ALA A 247 -14.57 4.04 -8.30
N LEU A 248 -14.56 3.41 -7.12
CA LEU A 248 -13.78 3.86 -5.97
C LEU A 248 -12.58 2.92 -5.77
N PHE A 249 -11.44 3.49 -5.45
CA PHE A 249 -10.32 2.80 -4.85
C PHE A 249 -10.15 3.31 -3.42
N VAL A 250 -10.21 2.42 -2.44
CA VAL A 250 -10.09 2.71 -1.02
C VAL A 250 -8.90 1.94 -0.48
N ASP A 251 -7.83 2.63 -0.12
CA ASP A 251 -6.73 2.04 0.65
C ASP A 251 -7.02 2.25 2.14
N VAL A 252 -7.17 1.14 2.87
CA VAL A 252 -7.46 1.18 4.30
C VAL A 252 -6.21 0.80 5.08
N GLY A 253 -5.58 1.81 5.66
CA GLY A 253 -4.50 1.69 6.64
C GLY A 253 -4.74 2.62 7.84
N THR A 254 -3.66 3.20 8.38
CA THR A 254 -3.74 4.16 9.50
C THR A 254 -4.57 5.39 9.10
N ASN A 255 -4.44 5.78 7.84
CA ASN A 255 -5.31 6.73 7.17
C ASN A 255 -6.20 5.97 6.18
N ALA A 256 -7.30 6.60 5.79
CA ALA A 256 -8.05 6.18 4.62
C ALA A 256 -7.69 7.09 3.47
N GLU A 257 -7.14 6.49 2.43
CA GLU A 257 -6.86 7.18 1.18
C GLU A 257 -7.81 6.66 0.11
N VAL A 258 -8.57 7.58 -0.49
CA VAL A 258 -9.68 7.24 -1.37
C VAL A 258 -9.53 7.97 -2.69
N VAL A 259 -9.78 7.26 -3.78
CA VAL A 259 -9.78 7.80 -5.14
C VAL A 259 -11.08 7.42 -5.83
N LEU A 260 -11.84 8.42 -6.26
CA LEU A 260 -13.05 8.29 -7.06
C LEU A 260 -12.75 8.73 -8.49
N GLY A 261 -13.12 7.93 -9.47
CA GLY A 261 -13.06 8.37 -10.86
C GLY A 261 -13.13 7.26 -11.88
N ASN A 262 -12.60 7.56 -13.05
CA ASN A 262 -12.59 6.69 -14.22
C ASN A 262 -11.43 7.10 -15.16
N ARG A 263 -11.52 6.79 -16.45
CA ARG A 263 -10.52 7.17 -17.45
C ARG A 263 -10.43 8.67 -17.73
N ASP A 264 -11.46 9.45 -17.41
CA ASP A 264 -11.52 10.86 -17.78
C ASP A 264 -10.95 11.74 -16.66
N PHE A 265 -11.17 11.38 -15.40
CA PHE A 265 -10.68 12.11 -14.24
C PHE A 265 -10.46 11.21 -13.03
N LEU A 266 -9.64 11.67 -12.08
CA LEU A 266 -9.46 11.05 -10.78
C LEU A 266 -9.53 12.12 -9.68
N LEU A 267 -10.42 11.94 -8.71
CA LEU A 267 -10.54 12.78 -7.52
C LEU A 267 -10.08 11.97 -6.31
N ALA A 268 -9.02 12.44 -5.65
CA ALA A 268 -8.46 11.75 -4.49
C ALA A 268 -8.53 12.60 -3.23
N CYS A 269 -8.61 11.93 -2.08
CA CYS A 269 -8.40 12.56 -0.78
C CYS A 269 -7.76 11.56 0.18
N ALA A 270 -7.08 12.08 1.18
CA ALA A 270 -6.72 11.33 2.38
C ALA A 270 -7.51 11.89 3.57
N GLY A 271 -7.98 11.02 4.44
CA GLY A 271 -8.68 11.40 5.66
C GLY A 271 -8.33 10.48 6.82
N ALA A 272 -8.49 10.99 8.04
CA ALA A 272 -8.36 10.17 9.23
C ALA A 272 -9.59 9.25 9.33
N ALA A 273 -9.46 7.99 8.91
CA ALA A 273 -10.45 6.96 9.23
C ALA A 273 -10.33 6.44 10.67
N GLY A 274 -9.35 6.91 11.45
CA GLY A 274 -9.18 6.59 12.87
C GLY A 274 -8.34 5.33 13.10
N PRO A 275 -7.38 5.33 14.06
CA PRO A 275 -6.51 4.18 14.33
C PRO A 275 -7.21 2.94 14.92
N ALA A 276 -8.54 2.99 15.13
CA ALA A 276 -9.27 1.96 15.87
C ALA A 276 -9.23 0.58 15.19
N LEU A 277 -8.99 0.57 13.88
CA LEU A 277 -9.00 -0.63 13.04
C LEU A 277 -7.62 -1.28 12.88
N GLU A 278 -6.53 -0.62 13.27
CA GLU A 278 -5.15 -1.15 13.15
C GLU A 278 -4.60 -1.78 14.45
N GLY A 279 -5.46 -1.98 15.46
CA GLY A 279 -5.12 -2.71 16.69
C GLY A 279 -4.43 -1.88 17.77
N GLY A 280 -4.19 -0.58 17.54
CA GLY A 280 -3.55 0.33 18.51
C GLY A 280 -4.48 0.99 19.52
N ILE A 281 -5.81 0.95 19.30
CA ILE A 281 -6.78 1.60 20.20
C ILE A 281 -7.52 0.60 21.09
N LEU A 282 -7.83 -0.60 20.59
CA LEU A 282 -8.61 -1.58 21.35
C LEU A 282 -7.73 -2.22 22.43
N SER A 283 -8.23 -2.31 23.66
CA SER A 283 -7.54 -2.94 24.81
C SER A 283 -7.17 -4.40 24.53
N CYS A 284 -8.03 -5.10 23.78
CA CYS A 284 -7.81 -6.46 23.31
C CYS A 284 -7.38 -6.51 21.84
N GLY A 285 -7.01 -5.36 21.25
CA GLY A 285 -6.57 -5.24 19.86
C GLY A 285 -5.24 -5.92 19.59
N MET A 286 -5.08 -6.49 18.40
CA MET A 286 -3.79 -6.95 17.90
C MET A 286 -3.73 -6.90 16.37
N GLN A 287 -2.53 -6.87 15.81
CA GLN A 287 -2.33 -7.05 14.37
C GLN A 287 -2.79 -8.44 13.92
N ALA A 288 -3.16 -8.58 12.65
CA ALA A 288 -3.51 -9.85 12.03
C ALA A 288 -2.31 -10.82 12.08
N ALA A 289 -2.39 -11.78 12.99
CA ALA A 289 -1.38 -12.81 13.24
C ALA A 289 -2.06 -14.05 13.87
N PRO A 290 -1.40 -15.23 13.91
CA PRO A 290 -1.99 -16.41 14.53
C PRO A 290 -2.55 -16.16 15.93
N GLY A 291 -3.79 -16.62 16.14
CA GLY A 291 -4.58 -16.38 17.35
C GLY A 291 -5.35 -15.05 17.39
N ALA A 292 -5.21 -14.16 16.41
CA ALA A 292 -6.08 -12.99 16.30
C ALA A 292 -7.47 -13.41 15.81
N VAL A 293 -8.53 -12.95 16.49
CA VAL A 293 -9.91 -13.09 16.01
C VAL A 293 -10.08 -12.24 14.77
N GLU A 294 -10.36 -12.87 13.63
CA GLU A 294 -10.52 -12.22 12.32
C GLU A 294 -11.96 -12.19 11.81
N ARG A 295 -12.82 -13.07 12.33
CA ARG A 295 -14.25 -13.13 12.01
C ARG A 295 -15.10 -13.27 13.26
N VAL A 296 -16.24 -12.59 13.29
CA VAL A 296 -17.26 -12.72 14.33
C VAL A 296 -18.64 -12.65 13.68
N ARG A 297 -19.54 -13.55 14.07
CA ARG A 297 -20.91 -13.60 13.55
C ARG A 297 -21.91 -13.82 14.67
N TRP A 298 -23.10 -13.26 14.47
CA TRP A 298 -24.28 -13.55 15.27
C TRP A 298 -25.14 -14.56 14.50
N GLU A 299 -25.17 -15.80 14.95
CA GLU A 299 -25.88 -16.91 14.31
C GLU A 299 -26.61 -17.72 15.38
N ASP A 300 -27.88 -18.05 15.16
CA ASP A 300 -28.70 -18.89 16.07
C ASP A 300 -28.69 -18.46 17.54
N GLY A 301 -28.67 -17.15 17.81
CA GLY A 301 -28.68 -16.64 19.18
C GLY A 301 -27.33 -16.72 19.91
N ARG A 302 -26.23 -16.97 19.20
CA ARG A 302 -24.88 -17.03 19.76
C ARG A 302 -23.84 -16.28 18.92
N PHE A 303 -22.77 -15.86 19.58
CA PHE A 303 -21.58 -15.32 18.92
C PHE A 303 -20.67 -16.47 18.51
N VAL A 304 -20.30 -16.51 17.24
CA VAL A 304 -19.34 -17.46 16.68
C VAL A 304 -18.15 -16.67 16.15
N TYR A 305 -16.93 -17.08 16.48
CA TYR A 305 -15.73 -16.40 16.02
C TYR A 305 -14.71 -17.35 15.41
N GLN A 306 -13.85 -16.82 14.54
CA GLN A 306 -12.73 -17.55 13.94
C GLN A 306 -11.43 -16.78 14.19
N THR A 307 -10.36 -17.54 14.47
CA THR A 307 -9.00 -17.01 14.65
C THR A 307 -8.11 -17.36 13.47
N ILE A 308 -7.15 -16.48 13.17
CA ILE A 308 -6.10 -16.75 12.20
C ILE A 308 -5.30 -17.97 12.67
N GLY A 309 -5.14 -18.96 11.81
CA GLY A 309 -4.43 -20.21 12.11
C GLY A 309 -5.21 -21.20 12.97
N GLY A 310 -6.46 -20.90 13.37
CA GLY A 310 -7.27 -21.80 14.21
C GLY A 310 -6.74 -21.99 15.64
N GLU A 311 -5.85 -21.10 16.09
CA GLU A 311 -5.30 -21.13 17.44
C GLU A 311 -6.27 -20.55 18.48
N ARG A 312 -6.01 -20.78 19.77
CA ARG A 312 -6.76 -20.13 20.84
C ARG A 312 -6.67 -18.60 20.71
N PRO A 313 -7.77 -17.86 20.95
CA PRO A 313 -7.79 -16.43 20.71
C PRO A 313 -6.84 -15.68 21.68
N ARG A 314 -6.14 -14.68 21.13
CA ARG A 314 -5.12 -13.86 21.82
C ARG A 314 -5.44 -12.37 21.82
N GLY A 315 -6.35 -11.96 20.94
CA GLY A 315 -6.75 -10.58 20.71
C GLY A 315 -7.67 -10.51 19.49
N ILE A 316 -8.12 -9.30 19.17
CA ILE A 316 -9.06 -9.00 18.08
C ILE A 316 -8.30 -8.17 17.05
N CYS A 317 -8.20 -8.65 15.81
CA CYS A 317 -7.73 -7.80 14.72
C CYS A 317 -8.88 -6.96 14.18
N GLY A 318 -8.61 -5.87 13.48
CA GLY A 318 -9.70 -4.93 13.20
C GLY A 318 -10.80 -5.48 12.28
N SER A 319 -10.55 -6.50 11.43
CA SER A 319 -11.63 -7.16 10.68
C SER A 319 -12.58 -7.86 11.66
N GLY A 320 -12.02 -8.52 12.68
CA GLY A 320 -12.77 -9.07 13.81
C GLY A 320 -13.49 -7.99 14.62
N ALA A 321 -12.93 -6.78 14.73
CA ALA A 321 -13.60 -5.66 15.40
C ALA A 321 -14.80 -5.12 14.63
N ILE A 322 -14.71 -5.01 13.30
CA ILE A 322 -15.83 -4.65 12.42
C ILE A 322 -16.94 -5.71 12.52
N ASP A 323 -16.55 -6.98 12.38
CA ASP A 323 -17.46 -8.13 12.47
C ASP A 323 -18.14 -8.18 13.86
N LEU A 324 -17.39 -7.95 14.95
CA LEU A 324 -17.92 -7.92 16.30
C LEU A 324 -18.93 -6.79 16.48
N LEU A 325 -18.61 -5.59 15.99
CA LEU A 325 -19.52 -4.44 16.05
C LEU A 325 -20.81 -4.71 15.26
N ALA A 326 -20.70 -5.31 14.07
CA ALA A 326 -21.85 -5.73 13.26
C ALA A 326 -22.71 -6.79 13.99
N ALA A 327 -22.08 -7.81 14.56
CA ALA A 327 -22.76 -8.87 15.29
C ALA A 327 -23.47 -8.34 16.54
N LEU A 328 -22.83 -7.45 17.31
CA LEU A 328 -23.43 -6.78 18.46
C LEU A 328 -24.65 -5.94 18.07
N PHE A 329 -24.55 -5.21 16.97
CA PHE A 329 -25.66 -4.42 16.43
C PHE A 329 -26.84 -5.31 16.00
N LEU A 330 -26.58 -6.35 15.20
CA LEU A 330 -27.62 -7.27 14.72
C LEU A 330 -28.25 -8.11 15.84
N SER A 331 -27.51 -8.44 16.90
CA SER A 331 -28.04 -9.11 18.09
C SER A 331 -28.96 -8.21 18.93
N GLY A 332 -28.95 -6.90 18.68
CA GLY A 332 -29.71 -5.91 19.45
C GLY A 332 -29.15 -5.67 20.86
N LEU A 333 -27.96 -6.20 21.18
CA LEU A 333 -27.17 -5.91 22.39
C LEU A 333 -26.48 -4.54 22.33
N LEU A 334 -26.46 -3.93 21.14
CA LEU A 334 -25.97 -2.58 20.92
C LEU A 334 -27.05 -1.74 20.25
N SER A 335 -27.31 -0.53 20.76
CA SER A 335 -28.23 0.41 20.13
C SER A 335 -27.61 1.07 18.89
N PRO A 336 -28.42 1.71 18.01
CA PRO A 336 -27.90 2.49 16.88
C PRO A 336 -26.92 3.60 17.30
N GLU A 337 -27.08 4.18 18.48
CA GLU A 337 -26.17 5.18 19.06
C GLU A 337 -24.85 4.58 19.57
N GLY A 338 -24.70 3.25 19.49
CA GLY A 338 -23.56 2.54 20.03
C GLY A 338 -23.59 2.35 21.54
N VAL A 339 -24.78 2.32 22.17
CA VAL A 339 -24.89 2.10 23.62
C VAL A 339 -25.20 0.63 23.90
N PHE A 340 -24.42 0.00 24.77
CA PHE A 340 -24.65 -1.38 25.18
C PHE A 340 -25.98 -1.54 25.92
N ARG A 341 -26.59 -2.72 25.78
CA ARG A 341 -27.83 -3.14 26.44
C ARG A 341 -27.60 -4.39 27.29
N PRO A 342 -26.88 -4.29 28.43
CA PRO A 342 -26.53 -5.44 29.25
C PRO A 342 -27.73 -6.23 29.76
N GLU A 343 -28.89 -5.58 29.92
CA GLU A 343 -30.13 -6.20 30.37
C GLU A 343 -30.63 -7.33 29.46
N LYS A 344 -30.17 -7.39 28.20
CA LYS A 344 -30.55 -8.43 27.24
C LYS A 344 -29.70 -9.70 27.30
N ALA A 345 -28.48 -9.61 27.83
CA ALA A 345 -27.54 -10.73 27.94
C ALA A 345 -26.53 -10.49 29.07
N PRO A 346 -26.97 -10.35 30.34
CA PRO A 346 -26.14 -9.90 31.44
C PRO A 346 -24.90 -10.77 31.68
N GLU A 347 -24.96 -12.05 31.32
CA GLU A 347 -23.84 -12.99 31.40
C GLU A 347 -22.69 -12.67 30.44
N ARG A 348 -22.93 -11.89 29.38
CA ARG A 348 -21.92 -11.44 28.41
C ARG A 348 -21.34 -10.07 28.72
N PHE A 349 -21.79 -9.41 29.79
CA PHE A 349 -21.31 -8.09 30.15
C PHE A 349 -20.59 -8.11 31.50
N ARG A 350 -19.48 -7.38 31.57
CA ARG A 350 -18.72 -7.14 32.81
C ARG A 350 -18.37 -5.67 32.90
N GLU A 351 -18.11 -5.19 34.12
CA GLU A 351 -17.55 -3.86 34.32
C GLU A 351 -16.02 -3.95 34.25
N ILE A 352 -15.42 -3.20 33.32
CA ILE A 352 -13.97 -3.18 33.11
C ILE A 352 -13.52 -1.71 33.08
N LYS A 353 -12.57 -1.36 33.95
CA LYS A 353 -12.07 0.03 34.10
C LYS A 353 -13.18 1.07 34.38
N GLY A 354 -14.27 0.65 35.03
CA GLY A 354 -15.39 1.53 35.38
C GLY A 354 -16.38 1.80 34.24
N GLU A 355 -16.32 1.04 33.14
CA GLU A 355 -17.31 1.10 32.06
C GLU A 355 -17.84 -0.30 31.69
N PRO A 356 -19.05 -0.40 31.13
CA PRO A 356 -19.57 -1.66 30.60
C PRO A 356 -18.70 -2.18 29.45
N ALA A 357 -18.42 -3.49 29.47
CA ALA A 357 -17.70 -4.18 28.42
C ALA A 357 -18.40 -5.48 28.04
N PHE A 358 -18.51 -5.73 26.73
CA PHE A 358 -18.97 -7.00 26.20
C PHE A 358 -17.81 -8.01 26.16
N VAL A 359 -18.00 -9.21 26.69
CA VAL A 359 -17.01 -10.29 26.70
C VAL A 359 -17.30 -11.25 25.55
N LEU A 360 -16.38 -11.30 24.58
CA LEU A 360 -16.45 -12.21 23.42
C LEU A 360 -15.94 -13.61 23.77
N ALA A 361 -14.88 -13.70 24.56
CA ALA A 361 -14.29 -14.97 24.99
C ALA A 361 -13.82 -14.88 26.45
N ASP A 362 -14.16 -15.87 27.26
CA ASP A 362 -13.79 -15.95 28.67
C ASP A 362 -12.33 -16.40 28.87
N GLU A 363 -11.80 -16.22 30.08
CA GLU A 363 -10.41 -16.52 30.44
C GLU A 363 -9.94 -17.94 30.06
N GLU A 364 -10.85 -18.91 30.16
CA GLU A 364 -10.57 -20.33 29.90
C GLU A 364 -10.40 -20.63 28.40
N GLU A 365 -10.99 -19.81 27.53
CA GLU A 365 -10.94 -19.97 26.07
C GLU A 365 -9.64 -19.38 25.49
N THR A 366 -9.13 -18.30 26.10
CA THR A 366 -8.01 -17.54 25.54
C THR A 366 -6.65 -18.17 25.83
N ALA A 367 -5.66 -17.91 24.97
CA ALA A 367 -4.32 -18.45 25.16
C ALA A 367 -3.57 -17.79 26.34
N GLN A 368 -4.03 -16.61 26.78
CA GLN A 368 -3.35 -15.77 27.77
C GLN A 368 -4.01 -15.83 29.15
N GLY A 369 -5.11 -16.57 29.31
CA GLY A 369 -5.83 -16.67 30.59
C GLY A 369 -6.51 -15.37 31.03
N ARG A 370 -6.82 -14.48 30.07
CA ARG A 370 -7.53 -13.20 30.29
C ARG A 370 -8.69 -13.09 29.30
N PRO A 371 -9.82 -12.45 29.65
CA PRO A 371 -10.96 -12.39 28.76
C PRO A 371 -10.65 -11.50 27.54
N LEU A 372 -11.27 -11.79 26.40
CA LEU A 372 -11.32 -10.87 25.27
C LEU A 372 -12.64 -10.11 25.31
N TYR A 373 -12.54 -8.79 25.33
CA TYR A 373 -13.68 -7.91 25.50
C TYR A 373 -13.59 -6.68 24.60
N LEU A 374 -14.71 -5.97 24.49
CA LEU A 374 -14.84 -4.67 23.85
C LEU A 374 -15.56 -3.71 24.80
N THR A 375 -14.94 -2.57 25.12
CA THR A 375 -15.53 -1.60 26.06
C THR A 375 -16.46 -0.60 25.37
N GLN A 376 -17.28 0.09 26.18
CA GLN A 376 -18.21 1.11 25.69
C GLN A 376 -17.48 2.28 25.02
N GLY A 377 -16.34 2.73 25.56
CA GLY A 377 -15.48 3.72 24.93
C GLY A 377 -14.94 3.27 23.59
N GLU A 378 -14.45 2.03 23.51
CA GLU A 378 -13.92 1.44 22.28
C GLU A 378 -14.97 1.30 21.17
N VAL A 379 -16.22 0.96 21.53
CA VAL A 379 -17.35 1.00 20.58
C VAL A 379 -17.53 2.40 19.98
N LYS A 380 -17.45 3.45 20.79
CA LYS A 380 -17.57 4.83 20.29
C LYS A 380 -16.43 5.19 19.34
N ASP A 381 -15.22 4.72 19.61
CA ASP A 381 -14.06 4.97 18.74
C ASP A 381 -14.17 4.23 17.40
N LEU A 382 -14.70 2.99 17.41
CA LEU A 382 -15.04 2.26 16.18
C LEU A 382 -16.14 2.97 15.38
N ILE A 383 -17.18 3.49 16.03
CA ILE A 383 -18.26 4.26 15.38
C ILE A 383 -17.74 5.56 14.77
N ARG A 384 -16.82 6.27 15.43
CA ARG A 384 -16.15 7.44 14.83
C ARG A 384 -15.35 7.06 13.60
N SER A 385 -14.62 5.96 13.69
CA SER A 385 -13.73 5.49 12.61
C SER A 385 -14.52 5.11 11.37
N LYS A 386 -15.56 4.29 11.54
CA LYS A 386 -16.45 3.91 10.44
C LYS A 386 -17.23 5.11 9.89
N GLY A 387 -17.66 6.02 10.76
CA GLY A 387 -18.41 7.22 10.36
C GLY A 387 -17.55 8.16 9.51
N ALA A 388 -16.27 8.32 9.87
CA ALA A 388 -15.30 9.05 9.08
C ALA A 388 -15.11 8.43 7.69
N MET A 389 -14.93 7.10 7.60
CA MET A 389 -14.83 6.41 6.31
C MET A 389 -16.06 6.65 5.42
N PHE A 390 -17.27 6.40 5.93
CA PHE A 390 -18.50 6.64 5.17
C PHE A 390 -18.60 8.11 4.69
N THR A 391 -18.23 9.05 5.56
CA THR A 391 -18.26 10.49 5.26
C THR A 391 -17.28 10.84 4.15
N ILE A 392 -16.06 10.29 4.15
CA ILE A 392 -15.07 10.49 3.08
C ILE A 392 -15.67 10.04 1.74
N LEU A 393 -16.23 8.84 1.69
CA LEU A 393 -16.82 8.28 0.46
C LEU A 393 -17.98 9.16 -0.03
N ARG A 394 -18.83 9.62 0.90
CA ARG A 394 -19.98 10.48 0.58
C ARG A 394 -19.56 11.85 0.06
N VAL A 395 -18.60 12.50 0.71
CA VAL A 395 -18.06 13.81 0.29
C VAL A 395 -17.49 13.73 -1.13
N LEU A 396 -16.76 12.67 -1.47
CA LEU A 396 -16.22 12.49 -2.82
C LEU A 396 -17.33 12.36 -3.86
N CYS A 397 -18.35 11.54 -3.60
CA CYS A 397 -19.49 11.37 -4.50
C CYS A 397 -20.26 12.69 -4.67
N GLU A 398 -20.58 13.38 -3.57
CA GLU A 398 -21.28 14.68 -3.63
C GLU A 398 -20.46 15.78 -4.30
N SER A 399 -19.13 15.73 -4.25
CA SER A 399 -18.25 16.67 -4.97
C SER A 399 -18.36 16.55 -6.49
N LEU A 400 -18.81 15.39 -6.99
CA LEU A 400 -19.05 15.15 -8.42
C LEU A 400 -20.54 15.16 -8.77
N GLY A 401 -21.43 15.37 -7.80
CA GLY A 401 -22.88 15.31 -7.99
C GLY A 401 -23.40 13.91 -8.32
N VAL A 402 -22.71 12.85 -7.87
CA VAL A 402 -23.09 11.44 -8.10
C VAL A 402 -23.50 10.75 -6.80
N GLY A 403 -24.28 9.69 -6.91
CA GLY A 403 -24.68 8.82 -5.81
C GLY A 403 -23.74 7.61 -5.67
N PHE A 404 -23.97 6.79 -4.62
CA PHE A 404 -23.23 5.54 -4.46
C PHE A 404 -23.69 4.46 -5.46
N GLU A 405 -24.95 4.52 -5.86
CA GLU A 405 -25.59 3.65 -6.84
C GLU A 405 -24.94 3.71 -8.23
N ASP A 406 -24.34 4.86 -8.56
CA ASP A 406 -23.61 5.13 -9.81
C ASP A 406 -22.24 4.42 -9.86
N LEU A 407 -21.75 3.92 -8.71
CA LEU A 407 -20.46 3.23 -8.62
C LEU A 407 -20.59 1.80 -9.12
N GLU A 408 -19.85 1.45 -10.16
CA GLU A 408 -19.82 0.09 -10.71
C GLU A 408 -18.99 -0.87 -9.85
N GLU A 409 -17.90 -0.37 -9.29
CA GLU A 409 -16.94 -1.18 -8.54
C GLU A 409 -16.26 -0.36 -7.43
N ILE A 410 -15.99 -1.00 -6.30
CA ILE A 410 -15.25 -0.45 -5.17
C ILE A 410 -14.08 -1.39 -4.88
N PHE A 411 -12.87 -0.97 -5.23
CA PHE A 411 -11.64 -1.67 -4.91
C PHE A 411 -11.23 -1.36 -3.48
N ILE A 412 -11.01 -2.40 -2.68
CA ILE A 412 -10.57 -2.26 -1.28
C ILE A 412 -9.15 -2.82 -1.17
N ALA A 413 -8.21 -1.94 -0.85
CA ALA A 413 -6.79 -2.22 -0.65
C ALA A 413 -6.39 -2.07 0.83
N GLY A 414 -5.13 -2.36 1.10
CA GLY A 414 -4.52 -2.24 2.41
C GLY A 414 -4.36 -3.59 3.11
N SER A 415 -3.49 -3.62 4.12
CA SER A 415 -3.31 -4.79 5.00
C SER A 415 -4.63 -5.18 5.66
N PHE A 416 -5.43 -4.17 5.99
CA PHE A 416 -6.76 -4.29 6.57
C PHE A 416 -7.82 -4.73 5.54
N GLY A 417 -7.83 -4.07 4.37
CA GLY A 417 -8.84 -4.24 3.33
C GLY A 417 -9.07 -5.68 2.85
N ASN A 418 -8.05 -6.53 2.90
CA ASN A 418 -8.14 -7.93 2.47
C ASN A 418 -9.01 -8.81 3.37
N HIS A 419 -9.20 -8.40 4.61
CA HIS A 419 -9.92 -9.18 5.61
C HIS A 419 -11.28 -8.58 5.97
N ILE A 420 -11.59 -7.36 5.49
CA ILE A 420 -12.89 -6.73 5.69
C ILE A 420 -13.97 -7.58 5.05
N ASP A 421 -15.01 -7.95 5.81
CA ASP A 421 -16.26 -8.41 5.22
C ASP A 421 -17.03 -7.21 4.66
N PRO A 422 -17.29 -7.14 3.34
CA PRO A 422 -18.20 -6.12 2.82
C PRO A 422 -19.56 -6.15 3.53
N GLU A 423 -20.04 -7.33 3.94
CA GLU A 423 -21.32 -7.45 4.62
C GLU A 423 -21.31 -6.79 6.00
N ALA A 424 -20.27 -7.05 6.82
CA ALA A 424 -20.16 -6.45 8.15
C ALA A 424 -19.89 -4.94 8.05
N ALA A 425 -19.04 -4.52 7.10
CA ALA A 425 -18.74 -3.10 6.86
C ALA A 425 -19.98 -2.31 6.42
N VAL A 426 -20.83 -2.88 5.56
CA VAL A 426 -22.14 -2.29 5.21
C VAL A 426 -23.08 -2.29 6.43
N THR A 427 -23.11 -3.39 7.20
CA THR A 427 -23.96 -3.52 8.39
C THR A 427 -23.70 -2.44 9.43
N ILE A 428 -22.44 -2.05 9.64
CA ILE A 428 -22.10 -0.95 10.55
C ILE A 428 -22.19 0.43 9.89
N GLY A 429 -22.38 0.51 8.57
CA GLY A 429 -22.38 1.74 7.79
C GLY A 429 -21.01 2.39 7.65
N MET A 430 -19.98 1.56 7.44
CA MET A 430 -18.64 1.99 7.03
C MET A 430 -18.55 2.15 5.51
N LEU A 431 -19.16 1.20 4.78
CA LEU A 431 -19.23 1.16 3.32
C LEU A 431 -20.68 1.38 2.87
N PRO A 432 -20.92 1.90 1.66
CA PRO A 432 -22.27 2.12 1.15
C PRO A 432 -23.01 0.80 0.91
N ASP A 433 -24.34 0.78 1.07
CA ASP A 433 -25.14 -0.42 0.85
C ASP A 433 -25.33 -0.73 -0.64
N LEU A 434 -24.34 -1.41 -1.21
CA LEU A 434 -24.32 -1.83 -2.61
C LEU A 434 -24.32 -3.38 -2.73
N PRO A 435 -24.61 -3.92 -3.91
CA PRO A 435 -24.43 -5.35 -4.17
C PRO A 435 -22.99 -5.79 -3.83
N ARG A 436 -22.85 -6.91 -3.12
CA ARG A 436 -21.58 -7.33 -2.50
C ARG A 436 -20.52 -7.67 -3.56
N GLU A 437 -20.97 -8.08 -4.75
CA GLU A 437 -20.15 -8.32 -5.93
C GLU A 437 -19.46 -7.07 -6.49
N ARG A 438 -19.92 -5.86 -6.14
CA ARG A 438 -19.23 -4.61 -6.52
C ARG A 438 -18.00 -4.33 -5.66
N PHE A 439 -17.83 -5.01 -4.52
CA PHE A 439 -16.67 -4.84 -3.66
C PHE A 439 -15.58 -5.83 -4.02
N ARG A 440 -14.42 -5.32 -4.45
CA ARG A 440 -13.29 -6.12 -4.90
C ARG A 440 -12.08 -5.93 -4.00
N PRO A 441 -11.72 -6.90 -3.15
CA PRO A 441 -10.46 -6.86 -2.42
C PRO A 441 -9.28 -7.00 -3.40
N VAL A 442 -8.25 -6.16 -3.26
CA VAL A 442 -7.12 -6.09 -4.21
C VAL A 442 -5.74 -6.36 -3.58
N GLY A 443 -5.67 -6.77 -2.32
CA GLY A 443 -4.38 -7.09 -1.73
C GLY A 443 -3.60 -5.86 -1.28
N ASN A 444 -2.28 -6.08 -1.16
CA ASN A 444 -1.32 -4.99 -1.15
C ASN A 444 -1.19 -4.42 -2.58
N ALA A 445 -2.12 -3.54 -2.95
CA ALA A 445 -2.18 -2.93 -4.27
C ALA A 445 -0.91 -2.12 -4.61
N ALA A 446 -0.33 -1.43 -3.62
CA ALA A 446 0.91 -0.66 -3.78
C ALA A 446 2.08 -1.57 -4.22
N GLY A 447 2.33 -2.64 -3.46
CA GLY A 447 3.38 -3.62 -3.78
C GLY A 447 3.16 -4.33 -5.11
N GLN A 448 1.91 -4.70 -5.42
CA GLN A 448 1.58 -5.29 -6.73
C GLN A 448 1.74 -4.29 -7.88
N GLY A 449 1.47 -3.00 -7.66
CA GLY A 449 1.75 -1.93 -8.60
C GLY A 449 3.23 -1.77 -8.89
N ALA A 450 4.07 -1.88 -7.86
CA ALA A 450 5.52 -1.85 -8.02
C ALA A 450 6.04 -3.09 -8.77
N VAL A 451 5.50 -4.28 -8.51
CA VAL A 451 5.80 -5.49 -9.31
C VAL A 451 5.37 -5.29 -10.76
N LYS A 452 4.13 -4.86 -11.02
CA LYS A 452 3.62 -4.57 -12.36
C LYS A 452 4.53 -3.59 -13.09
N PHE A 453 5.00 -2.55 -12.42
CA PHE A 453 5.92 -1.58 -13.01
C PHE A 453 7.25 -2.23 -13.41
N LEU A 454 7.82 -3.13 -12.60
CA LEU A 454 9.04 -3.85 -12.99
C LEU A 454 8.86 -4.67 -14.26
N LEU A 455 7.66 -5.21 -14.48
CA LEU A 455 7.34 -6.05 -15.64
C LEU A 455 6.97 -5.26 -16.91
N GLU A 456 6.49 -4.02 -16.77
CA GLU A 456 5.92 -3.25 -17.88
C GLU A 456 6.63 -1.91 -18.17
N GLY A 457 7.27 -1.32 -17.16
CA GLY A 457 7.93 -0.01 -17.23
C GLY A 457 6.99 1.11 -17.66
N GLY A 458 5.79 1.17 -17.09
CA GLY A 458 4.68 2.07 -17.46
C GLY A 458 4.85 3.53 -17.06
N PHE A 459 6.00 4.16 -17.34
CA PHE A 459 6.25 5.57 -16.99
C PHE A 459 5.18 6.53 -17.56
N GLY A 460 4.80 6.34 -18.83
CA GLY A 460 3.78 7.18 -19.49
C GLY A 460 2.40 7.04 -18.85
N GLU A 461 2.02 5.82 -18.46
CA GLU A 461 0.76 5.55 -17.75
C GLU A 461 0.77 6.23 -16.37
N LEU A 462 1.88 6.15 -15.62
CA LEU A 462 2.01 6.85 -14.34
C LEU A 462 1.90 8.38 -14.49
N ARG A 463 2.46 8.96 -15.56
CA ARG A 463 2.29 10.40 -15.88
C ARG A 463 0.83 10.74 -16.17
N GLU A 464 0.17 9.92 -16.95
CA GLU A 464 -1.24 10.10 -17.31
C GLU A 464 -2.14 10.06 -16.06
N ILE A 465 -1.90 9.12 -15.14
CA ILE A 465 -2.65 9.05 -13.87
C ILE A 465 -2.47 10.35 -13.08
N LEU A 466 -1.25 10.84 -12.92
CA LEU A 466 -1.00 12.10 -12.18
C LEU A 466 -1.61 13.32 -12.87
N GLN A 467 -1.64 13.37 -14.20
CA GLN A 467 -2.25 14.49 -14.94
C GLN A 467 -3.77 14.55 -14.76
N LYS A 468 -4.43 13.40 -14.57
CA LYS A 468 -5.87 13.29 -14.32
C LYS A 468 -6.25 13.49 -12.86
N LEU A 469 -5.26 13.48 -11.96
CA LEU A 469 -5.46 13.51 -10.52
C LEU A 469 -5.73 14.93 -10.02
N THR A 470 -6.85 15.08 -9.30
CA THR A 470 -7.16 16.25 -8.47
C THR A 470 -7.21 15.79 -7.02
N TYR A 471 -6.49 16.49 -6.15
CA TYR A 471 -6.49 16.19 -4.71
C TYR A 471 -7.44 17.15 -3.96
N LEU A 472 -8.39 16.60 -3.21
CA LEU A 472 -9.32 17.32 -2.35
C LEU A 472 -8.79 17.30 -0.91
N GLU A 473 -8.51 18.48 -0.36
CA GLU A 473 -8.04 18.64 1.01
C GLU A 473 -9.22 18.53 2.00
N MET A 474 -9.33 17.37 2.66
CA MET A 474 -10.46 17.08 3.55
C MET A 474 -10.50 18.00 4.78
N ASN A 475 -9.34 18.53 5.21
CA ASN A 475 -9.24 19.42 6.38
C ASN A 475 -9.97 20.77 6.21
N VAL A 476 -10.22 21.20 4.97
CA VAL A 476 -10.94 22.45 4.65
C VAL A 476 -12.32 22.20 4.04
N GLU A 477 -12.77 20.94 3.99
CA GLU A 477 -14.05 20.56 3.41
C GLU A 477 -15.18 20.73 4.44
N ASN A 478 -15.88 21.85 4.33
CA ASN A 478 -16.93 22.25 5.28
C ASN A 478 -18.08 21.24 5.40
N ARG A 479 -18.35 20.44 4.35
CA ARG A 479 -19.42 19.43 4.38
C ARG A 479 -19.07 18.22 5.24
N PHE A 480 -17.78 17.95 5.47
CA PHE A 480 -17.33 16.76 6.18
C PHE A 480 -17.98 16.66 7.58
N MET A 481 -17.88 17.71 8.39
CA MET A 481 -18.44 17.71 9.74
C MET A 481 -19.98 17.63 9.76
N GLN A 482 -20.63 18.17 8.73
CA GLN A 482 -22.09 18.13 8.60
C GLN A 482 -22.56 16.70 8.35
N LEU A 483 -21.92 16.00 7.41
CA LEU A 483 -22.23 14.63 7.04
C LEU A 483 -21.81 13.62 8.12
N LEU A 484 -20.69 13.86 8.80
CA LEU A 484 -20.17 13.00 9.85
C LEU A 484 -21.19 12.79 10.97
N THR A 485 -21.95 13.82 11.34
CA THR A 485 -22.92 13.75 12.44
C THR A 485 -23.97 12.64 12.23
N GLY A 486 -24.44 12.44 10.99
CA GLY A 486 -25.36 11.35 10.65
C GLY A 486 -24.68 9.97 10.59
N ALA A 487 -23.39 9.96 10.27
CA ALA A 487 -22.59 8.75 10.15
C ALA A 487 -22.10 8.18 11.50
N LEU A 488 -22.29 8.89 12.61
CA LEU A 488 -21.95 8.44 13.98
C LEU A 488 -23.00 7.53 14.63
N PHE A 489 -23.82 6.84 13.83
CA PHE A 489 -24.85 5.89 14.24
C PHE A 489 -24.71 4.60 13.46
N LEU A 490 -25.26 3.48 13.92
CA LEU A 490 -25.23 2.19 13.22
C LEU A 490 -26.58 1.89 12.52
N PRO A 491 -26.58 1.66 11.19
CA PRO A 491 -25.52 1.97 10.24
C PRO A 491 -25.39 3.48 9.96
N HIS A 492 -26.47 4.26 10.13
CA HIS A 492 -26.54 5.71 9.90
C HIS A 492 -27.84 6.25 10.51
N THR A 493 -27.96 7.57 10.74
CA THR A 493 -29.24 8.17 11.19
C THR A 493 -30.36 8.02 10.17
N ASP A 494 -30.00 8.09 8.89
CA ASP A 494 -30.87 7.79 7.75
C ASP A 494 -30.71 6.31 7.35
N LEU A 495 -31.70 5.49 7.72
CA LEU A 495 -31.73 4.05 7.41
C LEU A 495 -32.07 3.75 5.95
N ASP A 496 -32.61 4.71 5.19
CA ASP A 496 -32.96 4.48 3.80
C ASP A 496 -31.70 4.40 2.90
N LEU A 497 -30.55 4.88 3.40
CA LEU A 497 -29.23 4.66 2.79
C LEU A 497 -28.74 3.20 2.93
N PHE A 498 -29.37 2.40 3.80
CA PHE A 498 -28.97 1.03 4.13
C PHE A 498 -30.15 0.05 4.11
N PRO A 499 -30.82 -0.12 2.96
CA PRO A 499 -32.01 -0.96 2.85
C PRO A 499 -31.78 -2.41 3.27
N SER A 500 -30.62 -3.00 2.95
CA SER A 500 -30.31 -4.39 3.34
C SER A 500 -30.14 -4.55 4.85
N VAL A 501 -29.62 -3.54 5.53
CA VAL A 501 -29.44 -3.53 6.99
C VAL A 501 -30.77 -3.28 7.67
N LYS A 502 -31.58 -2.35 7.15
CA LYS A 502 -32.95 -2.07 7.61
C LYS A 502 -33.80 -3.34 7.64
N GLU A 503 -33.73 -4.15 6.60
CA GLU A 503 -34.40 -5.45 6.56
C GLU A 503 -33.89 -6.44 7.62
N LYS A 504 -32.57 -6.51 7.84
CA LYS A 504 -31.99 -7.42 8.84
C LYS A 504 -32.37 -7.03 10.26
N VAL A 505 -32.29 -5.75 10.59
CA VAL A 505 -32.68 -5.24 11.91
C VAL A 505 -34.17 -5.50 12.15
N ALA A 506 -35.03 -5.35 11.15
CA ALA A 506 -36.46 -5.68 11.27
C ALA A 506 -36.76 -7.19 11.48
N ARG A 507 -35.83 -8.09 11.13
CA ARG A 507 -35.98 -9.54 11.37
C ARG A 507 -35.49 -9.97 12.76
N HIS A 508 -34.64 -9.17 13.40
CA HIS A 508 -33.99 -9.50 14.68
C HIS A 508 -34.44 -8.62 15.85
N GLY A 509 -35.09 -7.48 15.59
CA GLY A 509 -35.78 -6.65 16.58
C GLY A 509 -37.20 -7.11 16.82
#